data_AF-A0A382HP71-F1
#
_entry.id   AF-A0A382HP71-F1
#
_cell.length_a   1.000
_cell.length_b   1.000
_cell.length_c   1.000
_cell.angle_alpha   90.00
_cell.angle_beta   90.00
_cell.angle_gamma   90.00
#
_symmetry.space_group_name_H-M   'P 1'
#
loop_
_entity.id
_entity.type
_entity.pdbx_description
1 polymer ?
#
loop_
_entity_poly.entity_id
_entity_poly.type
_entity_poly.pdbx_seq_one_letter_code
_entity_poly.pdbx_strand_id
1 'polypeptide(L)'
;MEVLRSANQLAATGKDILHLEVGEPGFNTPEKVIRVAKTMLDERLLGYTEALGTPELRARIAEHYAEHYRVAVSPGRVVVTTGASGAFLLSFLSA
;
A
#
# COMPACT_ATOMS: atom_id res chain seq x y z
N MET A 1 18.20 -2.47 5.14
CA MET A 1 18.36 -1.22 4.36
C MET A 1 19.77 -0.63 4.56
N GLU A 2 20.83 -1.44 4.49
CA GLU A 2 22.18 -0.93 4.75
C GLU A 2 22.77 -0.17 3.56
N VAL A 3 22.56 -0.69 2.35
CA VAL A 3 23.04 -0.07 1.10
C VAL A 3 22.49 1.34 0.92
N LEU A 4 21.16 1.51 1.07
CA LEU A 4 20.51 2.83 1.01
C LEU A 4 21.09 3.81 2.04
N ARG A 5 21.33 3.34 3.27
CA ARG A 5 21.94 4.16 4.33
C ARG A 5 23.35 4.63 3.95
N SER A 6 24.18 3.71 3.45
CA SER A 6 25.54 4.04 3.01
C SER A 6 25.55 4.97 1.79
N ALA A 7 24.63 4.78 0.83
CA ALA A 7 24.45 5.66 -0.31
C ALA A 7 24.11 7.10 0.13
N ASN A 8 23.13 7.24 1.05
CA ASN A 8 22.75 8.55 1.60
C ASN A 8 23.90 9.23 2.38
N GLN A 9 24.70 8.45 3.11
CA GLN A 9 25.89 8.98 3.81
C GLN A 9 26.93 9.52 2.82
N LEU A 10 27.16 8.83 1.70
CA LEU A 10 28.09 9.29 0.66
C LEU A 10 27.54 10.53 -0.07
N ALA A 11 26.25 10.56 -0.39
CA ALA A 11 25.60 11.72 -1.00
C ALA A 11 25.73 12.96 -0.11
N ALA A 12 25.57 12.81 1.21
CA ALA A 12 25.75 13.88 2.18
C ALA A 12 27.18 14.46 2.24
N THR A 13 28.19 13.74 1.72
CA THR A 13 29.55 14.28 1.57
C THR A 13 29.74 15.14 0.31
N GLY A 14 28.67 15.39 -0.46
CA GLY A 14 28.70 16.15 -1.72
C GLY A 14 29.12 15.32 -2.93
N LYS A 15 29.13 13.98 -2.81
CA LYS A 15 29.36 13.09 -3.95
C LYS A 15 28.08 12.93 -4.75
N ASP A 16 28.21 12.85 -6.07
CA ASP A 16 27.12 12.45 -6.96
C ASP A 16 26.92 10.94 -6.87
N ILE A 17 25.72 10.51 -6.45
CA ILE A 17 25.38 9.11 -6.17
C ILE A 17 24.18 8.71 -7.01
N LEU A 18 24.36 7.69 -7.85
CA LEU A 18 23.27 7.07 -8.59
C LEU A 18 22.62 5.98 -7.75
N HIS A 19 21.34 6.15 -7.43
CA HIS A 19 20.57 5.21 -6.62
C HIS A 19 19.96 4.11 -7.50
N LEU A 20 20.44 2.87 -7.35
CA LEU A 20 19.97 1.67 -8.06
C LEU A 20 19.49 0.58 -7.09
N GLU A 21 19.43 0.89 -5.80
CA GLU A 21 19.06 0.00 -4.70
C GLU A 21 17.63 0.22 -4.19
N VAL A 22 16.97 1.29 -4.64
CA VAL A 22 15.64 1.69 -4.17
C VAL A 22 14.59 0.73 -4.72
N GLY A 23 13.81 0.13 -3.82
CA GLY A 23 12.79 -0.87 -4.16
C GLY A 23 11.37 -0.32 -4.37
N GLU A 24 11.19 1.01 -4.30
CA GLU A 24 9.90 1.67 -4.53
C GLU A 24 9.82 2.31 -5.94
N PRO A 25 8.62 2.51 -6.49
CA PRO A 25 8.47 3.14 -7.80
C PRO A 25 8.94 4.60 -7.80
N GLY A 26 9.58 5.04 -8.89
CA GLY A 26 10.05 6.42 -9.07
C GLY A 26 8.97 7.44 -9.45
N PHE A 27 7.69 7.06 -9.44
CA PHE A 27 6.58 7.95 -9.76
C PHE A 27 5.67 8.17 -8.55
N ASN A 28 5.02 9.34 -8.51
CA ASN A 28 4.12 9.70 -7.43
C ASN A 28 2.80 8.91 -7.47
N THR A 29 2.15 8.83 -6.31
CA THR A 29 0.77 8.35 -6.21
C THR A 29 -0.15 9.12 -7.17
N PRO A 30 -1.07 8.44 -7.89
CA PRO A 30 -1.98 9.11 -8.81
C PRO A 30 -2.77 10.25 -8.16
N GLU A 31 -2.85 11.41 -8.82
CA GLU A 31 -3.45 12.62 -8.24
C GLU A 31 -4.91 12.42 -7.78
N LYS A 32 -5.67 11.59 -8.48
CA LYS A 32 -7.06 11.28 -8.12
C LYS A 32 -7.15 10.69 -6.72
N VAL A 33 -6.21 9.82 -6.34
CA VAL A 33 -6.15 9.22 -5.00
C VAL A 33 -5.80 10.28 -3.96
N ILE A 34 -4.80 11.12 -4.24
CA ILE A 34 -4.39 12.23 -3.36
C ILE A 34 -5.55 13.19 -3.10
N ARG A 35 -6.30 13.58 -4.14
CA ARG A 35 -7.46 14.48 -4.00
C ARG A 35 -8.54 13.89 -3.09
N VAL A 36 -8.92 12.63 -3.30
CA VAL A 36 -9.94 11.97 -2.46
C VAL A 36 -9.48 11.89 -1.00
N ALA A 37 -8.21 11.55 -0.77
CA ALA A 37 -7.66 11.50 0.59
C ALA A 37 -7.71 12.87 1.29
N LYS A 38 -7.37 13.95 0.58
CA LYS A 38 -7.48 15.33 1.13
C LYS A 38 -8.92 15.68 1.50
N THR A 39 -9.86 15.45 0.58
CA THR A 39 -11.29 15.68 0.84
C THR A 39 -11.79 14.90 2.07
N MET A 40 -11.37 13.64 2.23
CA MET A 40 -11.75 12.83 3.40
C MET A 40 -11.23 13.40 4.72
N LEU A 41 -10.01 13.95 4.72
CA LEU A 41 -9.40 14.57 5.90
C LEU A 41 -10.12 15.86 6.32
N ASP A 42 -10.64 16.61 5.35
CA ASP A 42 -11.36 17.87 5.61
C ASP A 42 -12.83 17.63 6.03
N GLU A 43 -13.49 16.62 5.44
CA GLU A 43 -14.94 16.44 5.56
C GLU A 43 -15.38 15.43 6.62
N ARG A 44 -14.47 14.58 7.14
CA ARG A 44 -14.85 13.47 8.01
C ARG A 44 -13.90 13.27 9.19
N LEU A 45 -14.48 12.89 10.33
CA LEU A 45 -13.71 12.26 11.41
C LEU A 45 -13.37 10.82 11.00
N LEU A 46 -12.09 10.55 10.76
CA LEU A 46 -11.60 9.22 10.40
C LEU A 46 -11.37 8.38 11.65
N GLY A 47 -12.37 7.56 12.00
CA GLY A 47 -12.32 6.60 13.11
C GLY A 47 -11.80 5.22 12.71
N TYR A 48 -11.91 4.27 13.64
CA TYR A 48 -11.63 2.87 13.35
C TYR A 48 -12.57 2.32 12.26
N THR A 49 -12.03 1.41 11.45
CA THR A 49 -12.81 0.61 10.50
C THR A 49 -12.96 -0.82 11.02
N GLU A 50 -13.73 -1.66 10.32
CA GLU A 50 -13.78 -3.08 10.63
C GLU A 50 -12.38 -3.72 10.55
N ALA A 51 -12.10 -4.69 11.42
CA ALA A 51 -10.77 -5.29 11.54
C ALA A 51 -10.24 -5.92 10.24
N LEU A 52 -11.12 -6.35 9.34
CA LEU A 52 -10.76 -6.95 8.05
C LEU A 52 -10.71 -5.94 6.89
N GLY A 53 -10.92 -4.65 7.17
CA GLY A 53 -11.09 -3.59 6.18
C GLY A 53 -12.56 -3.26 5.89
N THR A 54 -12.80 -2.09 5.30
CA THR A 54 -14.18 -1.63 5.00
C THR A 54 -14.87 -2.54 3.97
N PRO A 55 -16.19 -2.76 4.09
CA PRO A 55 -16.94 -3.58 3.15
C PRO A 55 -16.78 -3.13 1.69
N GLU A 56 -16.77 -1.82 1.44
CA GLU A 56 -16.67 -1.23 0.11
C GLU A 56 -15.32 -1.53 -0.54
N LEU A 57 -14.21 -1.41 0.21
CA LEU A 57 -12.88 -1.69 -0.32
C LEU A 57 -12.72 -3.19 -0.63
N ARG A 58 -13.21 -4.06 0.26
CA ARG A 58 -13.17 -5.52 0.06
C ARG A 58 -13.98 -5.93 -1.17
N ALA A 59 -15.16 -5.36 -1.36
CA ALA A 59 -15.99 -5.61 -2.55
C ALA A 59 -15.30 -5.13 -3.84
N ARG A 60 -14.70 -3.93 -3.85
CA ARG A 60 -14.00 -3.39 -5.01
C ARG A 60 -12.76 -4.18 -5.39
N ILE A 61 -12.01 -4.70 -4.41
CA ILE A 61 -10.89 -5.62 -4.67
C ILE A 61 -11.39 -6.92 -5.30
N ALA A 62 -12.46 -7.52 -4.78
CA ALA A 62 -13.05 -8.74 -5.35
C ALA A 62 -13.53 -8.52 -6.80
N GLU A 63 -14.16 -7.37 -7.09
CA GLU A 63 -14.58 -6.99 -8.44
C GLU A 63 -13.39 -6.81 -9.38
N HIS A 64 -12.30 -6.18 -8.93
CA HIS A 64 -11.07 -6.05 -9.72
C HIS A 64 -10.54 -7.42 -10.15
N TYR A 65 -10.68 -8.46 -9.31
CA TYR A 65 -10.28 -9.81 -9.69
C TYR A 65 -11.11 -10.39 -10.84
N ALA A 66 -12.41 -10.12 -10.84
CA ALA A 66 -13.30 -10.53 -11.92
C ALA A 66 -13.01 -9.77 -13.22
N GLU A 67 -12.82 -8.44 -13.14
CA GLU A 67 -12.57 -7.58 -14.29
C GLU A 67 -11.22 -7.85 -14.96
N HIS A 68 -10.16 -7.94 -14.16
CA HIS A 68 -8.78 -7.96 -14.66
C HIS A 68 -8.26 -9.38 -14.89
N TYR A 69 -8.57 -10.30 -13.97
CA TYR A 69 -8.06 -11.67 -14.00
C TYR A 69 -9.12 -12.70 -14.42
N ARG A 70 -10.40 -12.30 -14.57
CA ARG A 70 -11.54 -13.21 -14.83
C ARG A 70 -11.69 -14.29 -13.75
N VAL A 71 -11.37 -13.95 -12.51
CA VAL A 71 -11.47 -14.84 -11.35
C VAL A 71 -12.55 -14.33 -10.40
N ALA A 72 -13.52 -15.17 -10.08
CA ALA A 72 -14.53 -14.86 -9.09
C ALA A 72 -13.99 -15.07 -7.67
N VAL A 73 -13.89 -13.99 -6.90
CA VAL A 73 -13.48 -14.00 -5.49
C VAL A 73 -14.63 -13.46 -4.64
N SER A 74 -15.04 -14.17 -3.59
CA SER A 74 -16.01 -13.62 -2.63
C SER A 74 -15.35 -12.49 -1.83
N PRO A 75 -16.00 -11.33 -1.60
CA PRO A 75 -15.50 -10.28 -0.70
C PRO A 75 -15.21 -10.80 0.72
N GLY A 76 -15.89 -11.88 1.15
CA GLY A 76 -15.63 -12.58 2.40
C GLY A 76 -14.22 -13.18 2.50
N ARG A 77 -13.54 -13.37 1.35
CA ARG A 77 -12.17 -13.89 1.24
C ARG A 77 -11.11 -12.80 1.07
N VAL A 78 -11.48 -11.53 1.15
CA VAL A 78 -10.57 -10.39 1.06
C VAL A 78 -10.39 -9.77 2.44
N VAL A 79 -9.13 -9.59 2.84
CA VAL A 79 -8.73 -8.90 4.08
C VAL A 79 -7.76 -7.78 3.72
N VAL A 80 -8.02 -6.57 4.22
CA VAL A 80 -7.15 -5.40 4.02
C VAL A 80 -6.17 -5.30 5.18
N THR A 81 -4.89 -5.12 4.88
CA THR A 81 -3.81 -5.08 5.88
C THR A 81 -2.98 -3.82 5.74
N THR A 82 -2.19 -3.51 6.76
CA THR A 82 -1.18 -2.43 6.71
C THR A 82 0.00 -2.84 5.82
N GLY A 83 -0.19 -2.68 4.51
CA GLY A 83 0.74 -3.13 3.48
C GLY A 83 0.86 -4.66 3.39
N ALA A 84 1.65 -5.12 2.42
CA ALA A 84 1.92 -6.54 2.20
C ALA A 84 2.65 -7.20 3.39
N SER A 85 3.54 -6.46 4.07
CA SER A 85 4.23 -6.95 5.26
C SER A 85 3.28 -7.36 6.39
N GLY A 86 2.19 -6.60 6.60
CA GLY A 86 1.14 -6.98 7.54
C GLY A 86 0.41 -8.26 7.12
N ALA A 87 0.16 -8.45 5.83
CA ALA A 87 -0.44 -9.68 5.31
C ALA A 87 0.45 -10.90 5.55
N PHE A 88 1.77 -10.79 5.33
CA PHE A 88 2.70 -11.89 5.60
C PHE A 88 2.70 -12.30 7.07
N LEU A 89 2.77 -11.34 7.99
CA LEU A 89 2.73 -11.62 9.42
C LEU A 89 1.47 -12.41 9.80
N LEU A 90 0.29 -11.94 9.36
CA LEU A 90 -0.97 -12.62 9.64
C LEU A 90 -1.04 -14.01 8.99
N SER A 91 -0.57 -14.14 7.75
CA SER A 91 -0.57 -15.42 7.01
C SER A 91 0.30 -16.48 7.67
N PHE A 92 1.45 -16.10 8.22
CA PHE A 92 2.34 -17.04 8.92
C PHE A 92 1.83 -17.43 10.31
N LEU A 93 1.16 -16.52 11.02
CA LEU A 93 0.64 -16.76 12.37
C LEU A 93 -0.72 -17.48 12.39
N SER A 94 -1.45 -17.48 11.28
CA SER A 94 -2.78 -18.11 11.17
C SER A 94 -2.74 -19.52 10.57
N ALA A 95 -1.55 -20.02 10.22
CA ALA A 95 -1.31 -21.36 9.69
C ALA A 95 -1.28 -22.43 10.78
#